data_AF-A0A960W8L3-F1
#
_entry.id   AF-A0A960W8L3-F1
#
_cell.length_a   1.000
_cell.length_b   1.000
_cell.length_c   1.000
_cell.angle_alpha   90.00
_cell.angle_beta   90.00
_cell.angle_gamma   90.00
#
_symmetry.space_group_name_H-M   'P 1'
#
loop_
_entity.id
_entity.type
_entity.pdbx_description
1 polymer ?
#
loop_
_entity_poly.entity_id
_entity_poly.type
_entity_poly.pdbx_seq_one_letter_code
_entity_poly.pdbx_strand_id
1 'polypeptide(L)'
;MTYININRPIYLALRDKCYLKAINHLYEDFLEWPTVECHKKLDCIIKLFQKTSENAVFALRGEKKNPHEENFIHCISLIVDYLRAAYSMIHHALLLEEGKSFLHQFLRENIANVNKDVDSSKRVAEQVVERLKELVVKVTDTFETLRNYNFNNLPDDQKKRYHRIFSEENSSQ
;
A
#
# COMPACT_ATOMS: atom_id res chain seq x y z
N MET A 1 27.21 18.89 -10.37
CA MET A 1 26.40 17.81 -9.76
C MET A 1 25.09 18.42 -9.25
N THR A 2 24.16 18.81 -10.13
CA THR A 2 23.14 19.82 -9.72
C THR A 2 21.81 19.76 -10.49
N TYR A 3 21.39 18.58 -10.96
CA TYR A 3 20.09 18.42 -11.64
C TYR A 3 19.10 17.49 -10.90
N ILE A 4 19.56 16.71 -9.92
CA ILE A 4 18.72 15.70 -9.25
C ILE A 4 17.74 16.34 -8.25
N ASN A 5 18.14 17.43 -7.57
CA ASN A 5 17.32 18.09 -6.56
C ASN A 5 16.14 18.89 -7.13
N ILE A 6 16.15 19.21 -8.43
CA ILE A 6 15.07 19.98 -9.07
C ILE A 6 13.72 19.24 -8.97
N ASN A 7 13.71 17.90 -8.89
CA ASN A 7 12.49 17.11 -8.88
C ASN A 7 12.07 16.61 -7.50
N ARG A 8 12.85 16.87 -6.44
CA ARG A 8 12.49 16.48 -5.07
C ARG A 8 11.07 16.92 -4.66
N PRO A 9 10.62 18.18 -4.86
CA PRO A 9 9.25 18.56 -4.50
C PRO A 9 8.17 17.78 -5.24
N ILE A 10 8.43 17.34 -6.47
CA ILE A 10 7.49 16.52 -7.26
C ILE A 10 7.38 15.12 -6.64
N TYR A 11 8.53 14.49 -6.37
CA TYR A 11 8.55 13.14 -5.79
C TYR A 11 8.00 13.11 -4.37
N LEU A 12 8.24 14.15 -3.56
CA LEU A 12 7.59 14.30 -2.24
C LEU A 12 6.07 14.37 -2.37
N ALA A 13 5.55 15.19 -3.29
CA ALA A 13 4.11 15.32 -3.50
C ALA A 13 3.48 13.99 -3.97
N LEU A 14 4.13 13.28 -4.90
CA LEU A 14 3.65 11.97 -5.38
C LEU A 14 3.71 10.90 -4.28
N ARG A 15 4.78 10.87 -3.48
CA ARG A 15 4.90 9.99 -2.31
C ARG A 15 3.72 10.21 -1.36
N ASP A 16 3.48 11.45 -0.98
CA ASP A 16 2.46 11.80 0.02
C ASP A 16 1.06 11.51 -0.51
N LYS A 17 0.80 11.82 -1.78
CA LYS A 17 -0.48 11.51 -2.46
C LYS A 17 -0.73 10.00 -2.54
N CYS A 18 0.25 9.21 -2.96
CA CYS A 18 0.11 7.76 -3.05
C CYS A 18 -0.09 7.13 -1.67
N TYR A 19 0.63 7.60 -0.64
CA TYR A 19 0.50 7.12 0.72
C TYR A 19 -0.91 7.37 1.27
N LEU A 20 -1.40 8.60 1.20
CA LEU A 20 -2.72 8.97 1.69
C LEU A 20 -3.83 8.21 0.95
N LYS A 21 -3.69 8.03 -0.38
CA LYS A 21 -4.64 7.23 -1.15
C LYS A 21 -4.63 5.75 -0.74
N ALA A 22 -3.44 5.19 -0.48
CA ALA A 22 -3.31 3.81 -0.01
C ALA A 22 -3.97 3.62 1.36
N ILE A 23 -3.78 4.56 2.29
CA ILE A 23 -4.44 4.57 3.60
C ILE A 23 -5.95 4.60 3.44
N ASN A 24 -6.49 5.54 2.65
CA ASN A 24 -7.93 5.63 2.46
C ASN A 24 -8.52 4.29 1.98
N HIS A 25 -7.87 3.64 1.02
CA HIS A 25 -8.30 2.32 0.55
C HIS A 25 -8.12 1.19 1.57
N LEU A 26 -7.11 1.27 2.44
CA LEU A 26 -6.87 0.27 3.49
C LEU A 26 -7.95 0.30 4.58
N TYR A 27 -8.49 1.48 4.88
CA TYR A 27 -9.54 1.67 5.89
C TYR A 27 -10.96 1.52 5.34
N GLU A 28 -11.13 1.20 4.06
CA GLU A 28 -12.42 0.73 3.56
C GLU A 28 -12.70 -0.70 4.07
N ASP A 29 -13.98 -1.04 4.28
CA ASP A 29 -14.41 -2.39 4.70
C ASP A 29 -14.41 -3.37 3.51
N PHE A 30 -13.31 -3.40 2.76
CA PHE A 30 -13.21 -4.19 1.53
C PHE A 30 -13.14 -5.69 1.77
N LEU A 31 -12.86 -6.13 3.00
CA LEU A 31 -12.79 -7.56 3.34
C LEU A 31 -14.17 -8.23 3.40
N GLU A 32 -15.24 -7.44 3.46
CA GLU A 32 -16.63 -7.92 3.36
C GLU A 32 -17.08 -8.12 1.90
N TRP A 33 -16.27 -7.71 0.93
CA TRP A 33 -16.59 -7.82 -0.49
C TRP A 33 -16.40 -9.25 -1.03
N PRO A 34 -16.85 -9.55 -2.26
CA PRO A 34 -16.52 -10.80 -2.92
C PRO A 34 -15.00 -11.02 -3.02
N THR A 35 -14.53 -12.27 -2.87
CA THR A 35 -13.10 -12.64 -2.85
C THR A 35 -12.30 -12.02 -4.00
N VAL A 36 -12.87 -12.02 -5.20
CA VAL A 36 -12.27 -11.43 -6.42
C VAL A 36 -12.04 -9.93 -6.26
N GLU A 37 -12.99 -9.21 -5.68
CA GLU A 37 -12.89 -7.77 -5.46
C GLU A 37 -11.92 -7.45 -4.31
N CYS A 38 -11.91 -8.25 -3.24
CA CYS A 38 -10.89 -8.16 -2.18
C CYS A 38 -9.49 -8.31 -2.76
N HIS A 39 -9.29 -9.29 -3.65
CA HIS A 39 -8.01 -9.56 -4.29
C HIS A 39 -7.53 -8.36 -5.14
N LYS A 40 -8.41 -7.81 -5.99
CA LYS A 40 -8.13 -6.60 -6.78
C LYS A 40 -7.83 -5.40 -5.88
N LYS A 41 -8.56 -5.26 -4.78
CA LYS A 41 -8.38 -4.16 -3.83
C LYS A 41 -7.01 -4.22 -3.16
N LEU A 42 -6.61 -5.39 -2.67
CA LEU A 42 -5.27 -5.60 -2.08
C LEU A 42 -4.16 -5.30 -3.09
N ASP A 43 -4.28 -5.76 -4.35
CA ASP A 43 -3.32 -5.43 -5.41
C ASP A 43 -3.22 -3.91 -5.66
N CYS A 44 -4.35 -3.20 -5.68
CA CYS A 44 -4.38 -1.75 -5.80
C CYS A 44 -3.65 -1.05 -4.64
N ILE A 45 -3.93 -1.47 -3.39
CA ILE A 45 -3.28 -0.90 -2.19
C ILE A 45 -1.77 -1.18 -2.23
N ILE A 46 -1.35 -2.40 -2.57
CA ILE A 46 0.07 -2.77 -2.74
C ILE A 46 0.76 -1.85 -3.75
N LYS A 47 0.16 -1.67 -4.94
CA LYS A 47 0.72 -0.80 -5.99
C LYS A 47 0.86 0.65 -5.53
N LEU A 48 -0.07 1.15 -4.73
CA LEU A 48 0.02 2.51 -4.18
C LEU A 48 1.18 2.63 -3.18
N PHE A 49 1.35 1.68 -2.26
CA PHE A 49 2.49 1.69 -1.34
C PHE A 49 3.84 1.50 -2.06
N GLN A 50 3.90 0.67 -3.10
CA GLN A 50 5.10 0.54 -3.93
C GLN A 50 5.45 1.87 -4.60
N LYS A 51 4.47 2.56 -5.20
CA LYS A 51 4.66 3.91 -5.74
C LYS A 51 5.10 4.90 -4.67
N THR A 52 4.56 4.84 -3.46
CA THR A 52 5.02 5.65 -2.33
C THR A 52 6.50 5.42 -2.07
N SER A 53 6.94 4.17 -1.99
CA SER A 53 8.34 3.80 -1.76
C SER A 53 9.26 4.28 -2.89
N GLU A 54 8.87 4.07 -4.15
CA GLU A 54 9.61 4.52 -5.32
C GLU A 54 9.82 6.04 -5.31
N ASN A 55 8.74 6.79 -5.07
CA ASN A 55 8.80 8.26 -4.99
C ASN A 55 9.61 8.74 -3.78
N ALA A 56 9.54 8.05 -2.63
CA ALA A 56 10.39 8.36 -1.48
C ALA A 56 11.88 8.16 -1.80
N VAL A 57 12.24 7.07 -2.48
CA VAL A 57 13.61 6.81 -2.94
C VAL A 57 14.08 7.88 -3.92
N PHE A 58 13.24 8.28 -4.89
CA PHE A 58 13.58 9.36 -5.83
C PHE A 58 13.76 10.70 -5.14
N ALA A 59 12.90 11.04 -4.17
CA ALA A 59 13.01 12.27 -3.39
C ALA A 59 14.34 12.35 -2.62
N LEU A 60 14.85 11.22 -2.12
CA LEU A 60 16.12 11.14 -1.39
C LEU A 60 17.37 11.32 -2.26
N ARG A 61 17.27 11.17 -3.59
CA ARG A 61 18.46 11.24 -4.44
C ARG A 61 19.05 12.65 -4.44
N GLY A 62 20.34 12.75 -4.14
CA GLY A 62 21.07 14.03 -4.14
C GLY A 62 20.88 14.88 -2.89
N GLU A 63 20.19 14.36 -1.86
CA GLU A 63 20.07 14.98 -0.55
C GLU A 63 21.04 14.39 0.47
N LYS A 64 21.33 15.17 1.51
CA LYS A 64 22.05 14.63 2.68
C LYS A 64 21.13 13.59 3.33
N LYS A 65 21.67 12.40 3.63
CA LYS A 65 20.91 11.31 4.24
C LYS A 65 20.09 11.80 5.43
N ASN A 66 18.77 11.63 5.35
CA ASN A 66 17.83 11.86 6.42
C ASN A 66 17.36 10.48 6.96
N PRO A 67 17.79 10.07 8.16
CA PRO A 67 17.43 8.77 8.73
C PRO A 67 15.91 8.55 8.84
N HIS A 68 15.12 9.62 9.02
CA HIS A 68 13.67 9.51 9.10
C HIS A 68 13.04 9.14 7.75
N GLU A 69 13.58 9.64 6.64
CA GLU A 69 13.13 9.27 5.30
C GLU A 69 13.53 7.83 4.94
N GLU A 70 14.74 7.39 5.33
CA GLU A 70 15.19 6.01 5.14
C GLU A 70 14.35 5.03 5.97
N ASN A 71 14.04 5.38 7.22
CA ASN A 71 13.16 4.59 8.08
C ASN A 71 11.73 4.53 7.53
N PHE A 72 11.20 5.64 7.00
CA PHE A 72 9.89 5.65 6.35
C PHE A 72 9.84 4.65 5.18
N ILE A 73 10.85 4.62 4.32
CA ILE A 73 10.94 3.65 3.21
C ILE A 73 10.95 2.20 3.72
N HIS A 74 11.68 1.93 4.80
CA HIS A 74 11.67 0.60 5.43
C HIS A 74 10.28 0.26 5.99
N CYS A 75 9.60 1.20 6.65
CA CYS A 75 8.22 1.01 7.12
C CYS A 75 7.25 0.70 5.97
N ILE A 76 7.37 1.41 4.84
CA ILE A 76 6.54 1.11 3.66
C ILE A 76 6.81 -0.30 3.13
N SER A 77 8.07 -0.75 3.13
CA SER A 77 8.41 -2.11 2.70
C SER A 77 7.75 -3.17 3.60
N LEU A 78 7.78 -2.97 4.93
CA LEU A 78 7.08 -3.84 5.88
C LEU A 78 5.56 -3.85 5.62
N ILE A 79 4.95 -2.68 5.41
CA ILE A 79 3.52 -2.57 5.07
C ILE A 79 3.19 -3.39 3.81
N VAL A 80 4.02 -3.28 2.76
CA VAL A 80 3.85 -4.05 1.51
C VAL A 80 3.93 -5.54 1.75
N ASP A 81 4.84 -6.01 2.62
CA ASP A 81 4.97 -7.44 2.92
C ASP A 81 3.76 -7.99 3.70
N TYR A 82 3.20 -7.21 4.63
CA TYR A 82 1.91 -7.54 5.27
C TYR A 82 0.78 -7.67 4.24
N LEU A 83 0.66 -6.70 3.34
CA LEU A 83 -0.35 -6.72 2.29
C LEU A 83 -0.19 -7.90 1.34
N ARG A 84 1.05 -8.26 0.99
CA ARG A 84 1.34 -9.44 0.16
C ARG A 84 0.93 -10.73 0.86
N ALA A 85 1.16 -10.84 2.16
CA ALA A 85 0.71 -11.99 2.93
C ALA A 85 -0.84 -12.12 2.89
N ALA A 86 -1.57 -11.02 3.14
CA ALA A 86 -3.01 -11.00 3.01
C ALA A 86 -3.48 -11.33 1.58
N TYR A 87 -2.82 -10.75 0.57
CA TYR A 87 -3.10 -10.99 -0.85
C TYR A 87 -2.95 -12.48 -1.20
N SER A 88 -1.87 -13.13 -0.77
CA SER A 88 -1.67 -14.56 -1.00
C SER A 88 -2.76 -15.42 -0.36
N MET A 89 -3.26 -15.05 0.84
CA MET A 89 -4.35 -15.77 1.49
C MET A 89 -5.68 -15.62 0.75
N ILE A 90 -5.99 -14.40 0.28
CA ILE A 90 -7.19 -14.17 -0.55
C ILE A 90 -7.07 -14.87 -1.91
N HIS A 91 -5.89 -14.85 -2.53
CA HIS A 91 -5.63 -15.56 -3.77
C HIS A 91 -5.82 -17.07 -3.60
N HIS A 92 -5.34 -17.64 -2.50
CA HIS A 92 -5.56 -19.05 -2.17
C HIS A 92 -7.05 -19.36 -2.01
N ALA A 93 -7.80 -18.53 -1.28
CA ALA A 93 -9.25 -18.67 -1.16
C ALA A 93 -9.96 -18.64 -2.53
N LEU A 94 -9.52 -17.75 -3.43
CA LEU A 94 -10.07 -17.66 -4.78
C LEU A 94 -9.81 -18.94 -5.59
N LEU A 95 -8.59 -19.47 -5.56
CA LEU A 95 -8.25 -20.71 -6.26
C LEU A 95 -9.07 -21.90 -5.75
N LEU A 96 -9.32 -21.98 -4.45
CA LEU A 96 -10.18 -23.01 -3.86
C LEU A 96 -11.64 -22.84 -4.29
N GLU A 97 -12.13 -21.60 -4.39
CA GLU A 97 -13.48 -21.29 -4.87
C GLU A 97 -13.70 -21.68 -6.33
N GLU A 98 -12.73 -21.38 -7.20
CA GLU A 98 -12.75 -21.74 -8.62
C GLU A 98 -12.52 -23.25 -8.84
N GLY A 99 -11.65 -23.85 -8.02
CA GLY A 99 -11.23 -25.24 -8.11
C GLY A 99 -12.20 -26.26 -7.52
N LYS A 100 -13.36 -25.86 -6.98
CA LYS A 100 -14.28 -26.77 -6.25
C LYS A 100 -14.63 -28.04 -7.02
N SER A 101 -14.89 -27.92 -8.32
CA SER A 101 -15.22 -29.08 -9.17
C SER A 101 -14.04 -30.02 -9.33
N PHE A 102 -12.83 -29.49 -9.57
CA PHE A 102 -11.60 -30.26 -9.67
C PHE A 102 -11.26 -30.94 -8.34
N LEU A 103 -11.27 -30.21 -7.22
CA LEU A 103 -10.93 -30.74 -5.89
C LEU A 103 -11.90 -31.87 -5.50
N HIS A 104 -13.18 -31.71 -5.81
CA HIS A 104 -14.17 -32.75 -5.56
C HIS A 104 -13.97 -33.98 -6.44
N GLN A 105 -13.68 -33.81 -7.73
CA GLN A 105 -13.55 -34.92 -8.68
C GLN A 105 -12.20 -35.66 -8.55
N PHE A 106 -11.12 -34.93 -8.35
CA PHE A 106 -9.75 -35.45 -8.38
C PHE A 106 -9.24 -35.87 -7.00
N LEU A 107 -9.41 -35.01 -5.99
CA LEU A 107 -8.95 -35.28 -4.61
C LEU A 107 -10.00 -36.03 -3.78
N ARG A 108 -11.23 -36.19 -4.32
CA ARG A 108 -12.40 -36.71 -3.57
C ARG A 108 -12.67 -35.91 -2.31
N GLU A 109 -12.28 -34.64 -2.32
CA GLU A 109 -12.45 -33.74 -1.19
C GLU A 109 -13.94 -33.48 -0.95
N ASN A 110 -14.35 -33.45 0.31
CA ASN A 110 -15.69 -32.99 0.67
C ASN A 110 -15.76 -31.47 0.45
N ILE A 111 -16.77 -31.00 -0.30
CA ILE A 111 -17.01 -29.57 -0.55
C ILE A 111 -17.11 -28.78 0.77
N ALA A 112 -17.62 -29.40 1.84
CA ALA A 112 -17.67 -28.79 3.17
C ALA A 112 -16.26 -28.49 3.74
N ASN A 113 -15.27 -29.35 3.48
CA ASN A 113 -13.88 -29.12 3.89
C ASN A 113 -13.26 -28.01 3.05
N VAL A 114 -13.48 -28.00 1.73
CA VAL A 114 -12.99 -26.93 0.84
C VAL A 114 -13.53 -25.57 1.29
N ASN A 115 -14.82 -25.47 1.62
CA ASN A 115 -15.41 -24.23 2.12
C ASN A 115 -14.78 -23.80 3.46
N LYS A 116 -14.47 -24.74 4.35
CA LYS A 116 -13.78 -24.44 5.61
C LYS A 116 -12.38 -23.86 5.38
N ASP A 117 -11.65 -24.36 4.39
CA ASP A 117 -10.30 -23.88 4.06
C ASP A 117 -10.34 -22.50 3.38
N VAL A 118 -11.36 -22.24 2.55
CA VAL A 118 -11.66 -20.91 2.01
C VAL A 118 -11.89 -19.93 3.16
N ASP A 119 -12.80 -20.25 4.08
CA ASP A 119 -13.12 -19.39 5.22
C ASP A 119 -11.90 -19.17 6.13
N SER A 120 -11.10 -20.21 6.36
CA SER A 120 -9.88 -20.10 7.16
C SER A 120 -8.87 -19.16 6.49
N SER A 121 -8.69 -19.26 5.17
CA SER A 121 -7.78 -18.39 4.42
C SER A 121 -8.22 -16.92 4.51
N LYS A 122 -9.53 -16.66 4.36
CA LYS A 122 -10.10 -15.31 4.49
C LYS A 122 -9.91 -14.73 5.89
N ARG A 123 -10.16 -15.51 6.95
CA ARG A 123 -9.93 -15.07 8.34
C ARG A 123 -8.47 -14.72 8.62
N VAL A 124 -7.53 -15.49 8.08
CA VAL A 124 -6.10 -15.16 8.23
C VAL A 124 -5.77 -13.85 7.51
N ALA A 125 -6.29 -13.64 6.30
CA ALA A 125 -6.10 -12.38 5.58
C ALA A 125 -6.65 -11.19 6.37
N GLU A 126 -7.85 -11.32 6.94
CA GLU A 126 -8.48 -10.31 7.80
C GLU A 126 -7.60 -9.97 9.01
N GLN A 127 -7.13 -10.97 9.76
CA GLN A 127 -6.24 -10.77 10.90
C GLN A 127 -4.93 -10.05 10.52
N VAL A 128 -4.37 -10.36 9.35
CA VAL A 128 -3.16 -9.70 8.84
C VAL A 128 -3.44 -8.23 8.51
N VAL A 129 -4.58 -7.93 7.87
CA VAL A 129 -4.98 -6.56 7.52
C VAL A 129 -5.29 -5.74 8.77
N GLU A 130 -5.97 -6.30 9.78
CA GLU A 130 -6.26 -5.58 11.03
C GLU A 130 -4.98 -5.21 11.79
N ARG A 131 -4.03 -6.14 11.91
CA ARG A 131 -2.70 -5.84 12.47
C ARG A 131 -1.95 -4.78 11.67
N LEU A 132 -2.10 -4.81 10.35
CA LEU A 132 -1.52 -3.79 9.48
C LEU A 132 -2.16 -2.41 9.73
N LYS A 133 -3.49 -2.33 9.87
CA LYS A 133 -4.17 -1.07 10.22
C LYS A 133 -3.61 -0.48 11.51
N GLU A 134 -3.45 -1.30 12.57
CA GLU A 134 -2.84 -0.88 13.82
C GLU A 134 -1.39 -0.34 13.65
N LEU A 135 -0.58 -1.00 12.82
CA LEU A 135 0.76 -0.52 12.48
C LEU A 135 0.68 0.82 11.74
N VAL A 136 -0.21 0.94 10.75
CA VAL A 136 -0.38 2.15 9.94
C VAL A 136 -0.80 3.33 10.80
N VAL A 137 -1.69 3.17 11.79
CA VAL A 137 -2.03 4.25 12.75
C VAL A 137 -0.77 4.86 13.36
N LYS A 138 0.15 4.01 13.84
CA LYS A 138 1.41 4.46 14.48
C LYS A 138 2.36 5.13 13.48
N VAL A 139 2.36 4.67 12.24
CA VAL A 139 3.20 5.23 11.17
C VAL A 139 2.65 6.58 10.69
N THR A 140 1.33 6.79 10.68
CA THR A 140 0.69 8.01 10.18
C THR A 140 1.17 9.27 10.91
N ASP A 141 1.29 9.24 12.23
CA ASP A 141 1.79 10.39 13.00
C ASP A 141 3.24 10.75 12.63
N THR A 142 4.07 9.71 12.44
CA THR A 142 5.46 9.87 12.00
C THR A 142 5.52 10.39 10.56
N PHE A 143 4.64 9.90 9.69
CA PHE A 143 4.51 10.35 8.31
C PHE A 143 4.11 11.83 8.24
N GLU A 144 3.10 12.27 8.98
CA GLU A 144 2.68 13.68 8.96
C GLU A 144 3.78 14.61 9.50
N THR A 145 4.49 14.19 10.54
CA THR A 145 5.68 14.91 11.03
C THR A 145 6.75 15.03 9.95
N LEU A 146 7.06 13.92 9.25
CA LEU A 146 8.05 13.90 8.17
C LEU A 146 7.61 14.74 6.96
N ARG A 147 6.33 14.67 6.58
CA ARG A 147 5.73 15.44 5.49
C ARG A 147 5.82 16.94 5.77
N ASN A 148 5.41 17.36 6.96
CA ASN A 148 5.49 18.76 7.37
C ASN A 148 6.94 19.26 7.43
N TYR A 149 7.85 18.47 7.99
CA TYR A 149 9.29 18.77 7.99
C TYR A 149 9.82 18.95 6.57
N ASN A 150 9.56 17.98 5.68
CA ASN A 150 10.03 18.03 4.31
C ASN A 150 9.47 19.23 3.57
N PHE A 151 8.16 19.50 3.68
CA PHE A 151 7.50 20.61 3.02
C PHE A 151 8.01 21.99 3.53
N ASN A 152 8.16 22.15 4.85
CA ASN A 152 8.58 23.42 5.44
C ASN A 152 10.02 23.80 5.06
N ASN A 153 10.88 22.80 4.86
CA ASN A 153 12.27 22.99 4.43
C ASN A 153 12.43 23.24 2.92
N LEU A 154 11.36 23.15 2.12
CA LEU A 154 11.42 23.51 0.71
C LEU A 154 11.47 25.05 0.54
N PRO A 155 12.25 25.56 -0.42
CA PRO A 155 12.13 26.93 -0.91
C PRO A 155 10.71 27.23 -1.44
N ASP A 156 10.30 28.49 -1.44
CA ASP A 156 8.91 28.88 -1.78
C ASP A 156 8.50 28.52 -3.21
N ASP A 157 9.42 28.58 -4.17
CA ASP A 157 9.19 28.15 -5.56
C ASP A 157 8.95 26.62 -5.64
N GLN A 158 9.66 25.85 -4.81
CA GLN A 158 9.51 24.41 -4.72
C GLN A 158 8.23 24.00 -3.98
N LYS A 159 7.82 24.76 -2.95
CA LYS A 159 6.52 24.57 -2.27
C LYS A 159 5.35 24.72 -3.25
N LYS A 160 5.39 25.71 -4.14
CA LYS A 160 4.38 25.88 -5.20
C LYS A 160 4.31 24.66 -6.13
N ARG A 161 5.48 24.12 -6.52
CA ARG A 161 5.55 22.91 -7.36
C ARG A 161 5.04 21.67 -6.64
N TYR A 162 5.40 21.49 -5.37
CA TYR A 162 4.84 20.43 -4.52
C TYR A 162 3.31 20.52 -4.48
N HIS A 163 2.76 21.69 -4.16
CA HIS A 163 1.31 21.87 -4.03
C HIS A 163 0.59 21.56 -5.33
N ARG A 164 1.10 22.06 -6.47
CA ARG A 164 0.50 21.79 -7.78
C ARG A 164 0.36 20.28 -8.03
N ILE A 165 1.42 19.52 -7.84
CA ILE A 165 1.41 18.06 -8.06
C ILE A 165 0.51 17.34 -7.04
N PHE A 166 0.50 17.81 -5.80
CA PHE A 166 -0.34 17.24 -4.74
C PHE A 166 -1.84 17.47 -5.00
N SER A 167 -2.20 18.67 -5.48
CA SER A 167 -3.58 19.08 -5.76
C SER A 167 -4.11 18.68 -7.12
N GLU A 168 -3.23 18.37 -8.08
CA GLU A 168 -3.64 17.85 -9.40
C GLU A 168 -4.40 16.53 -9.15
N GLU A 169 -5.73 16.55 -9.19
CA GLU A 169 -6.48 15.32 -9.39
C GLU A 169 -6.02 14.77 -10.74
N ASN A 170 -5.60 13.51 -10.80
CA ASN A 170 -5.21 12.93 -12.07
C ASN A 170 -6.48 12.84 -12.93
N SER A 171 -6.72 13.85 -13.76
CA SER A 171 -7.63 13.83 -14.90
C SER A 171 -7.05 12.88 -15.95
N SER A 172 -7.08 11.58 -15.69
CA SER A 172 -6.72 10.50 -16.62
C SER A 172 -7.30 9.20 -16.05
N GLN A 173 -8.51 8.87 -16.49
CA GLN A 173 -8.83 7.73 -17.38
C GLN A 173 -8.88 6.39 -16.65
#